data_AF-A0A3C2DYA8-F1
#
_entry.id   AF-A0A3C2DYA8-F1
#
_cell.length_a   1.000
_cell.length_b   1.000
_cell.length_c   1.000
_cell.angle_alpha   90.00
_cell.angle_beta   90.00
_cell.angle_gamma   90.00
#
_symmetry.space_group_name_H-M   'P 1'
#
loop_
_entity.id
_entity.type
_entity.pdbx_description
1 polymer ?
#
loop_
_entity_poly.entity_id
_entity_poly.type
_entity_poly.pdbx_seq_one_letter_code
_entity_poly.pdbx_strand_id
1 'polypeptide(L)'
;MRKRPQKDLRTGYTTGACATAAAVAAFEALLGGDFPNPVTITLPRGERVSFAIATKEKSEDAKGVHATVGIIKDAGDDPDVTHGAEIRATVRLREDGGGVVFRAGEGVGEVTRPGLVLEVGEPAINPVPREMMRNEIAAIAANHGVAHDVTVTVSVPGGEKLARKTLNQRLGIVGGLSVLGTTGIVVPYSCAAWIEAIHRSVDVARAGGFTHIAASTGRTSERGVQK
;
A
#
# COMPACT_ATOMS: atom_id res chain seq x y z
N MET A 1 31.13 -26.72 17.54
CA MET A 1 29.74 -26.51 17.07
C MET A 1 29.78 -26.04 15.62
N ARG A 2 29.33 -26.84 14.67
CA ARG A 2 29.23 -26.42 13.25
C ARG A 2 28.14 -25.35 13.15
N LYS A 3 28.50 -24.12 12.77
CA LYS A 3 27.53 -23.08 12.37
C LYS A 3 26.66 -23.68 11.27
N ARG A 4 25.36 -23.87 11.53
CA ARG A 4 24.39 -24.10 10.45
C ARG A 4 24.53 -22.95 9.45
N PRO A 5 24.53 -23.21 8.13
CA PRO A 5 24.47 -22.12 7.17
C PRO A 5 23.22 -21.31 7.50
N GLN A 6 23.40 -20.02 7.78
CA GLN A 6 22.30 -19.10 7.98
C GLN A 6 21.56 -19.06 6.66
N LYS A 7 20.40 -19.70 6.59
CA LYS A 7 19.55 -19.66 5.41
C LYS A 7 19.21 -18.19 5.17
N ASP A 8 19.49 -17.68 3.97
CA ASP A 8 19.14 -16.31 3.62
C ASP A 8 17.63 -16.13 3.83
N LEU A 9 17.28 -15.12 4.61
CA LEU A 9 15.88 -14.82 4.92
C LEU A 9 15.17 -14.40 3.64
N ARG A 10 13.97 -14.92 3.43
CA ARG A 10 13.17 -14.67 2.24
C ARG A 10 12.61 -13.25 2.28
N THR A 11 12.81 -12.49 1.21
CA THR A 11 12.17 -11.20 1.01
C THR A 11 10.69 -11.37 0.64
N GLY A 12 9.91 -10.32 0.85
CA GLY A 12 8.52 -10.24 0.43
C GLY A 12 8.22 -9.02 -0.42
N TYR A 13 6.95 -8.70 -0.54
CA TYR A 13 6.44 -7.57 -1.29
C TYR A 13 5.64 -6.63 -0.40
N THR A 14 5.74 -5.33 -0.69
CA THR A 14 5.07 -4.31 0.11
C THR A 14 3.57 -4.24 -0.19
N THR A 15 2.79 -3.59 0.68
CA THR A 15 1.37 -3.33 0.40
C THR A 15 1.19 -2.52 -0.89
N GLY A 16 2.11 -1.60 -1.19
CA GLY A 16 2.13 -0.84 -2.44
C GLY A 16 2.32 -1.71 -3.69
N ALA A 17 3.21 -2.70 -3.65
CA ALA A 17 3.40 -3.62 -4.77
C ALA A 17 2.15 -4.49 -5.00
N CYS A 18 1.56 -5.04 -3.93
CA CYS A 18 0.32 -5.81 -4.02
C CYS A 18 -0.86 -4.97 -4.54
N ALA A 19 -1.01 -3.72 -4.07
CA ALA A 19 -2.04 -2.80 -4.56
C ALA A 19 -1.84 -2.45 -6.04
N THR A 20 -0.58 -2.27 -6.47
CA THR A 20 -0.26 -2.01 -7.88
C THR A 20 -0.63 -3.20 -8.75
N ALA A 21 -0.25 -4.42 -8.34
CA ALA A 21 -0.60 -5.65 -9.04
C ALA A 21 -2.12 -5.84 -9.16
N ALA A 22 -2.85 -5.58 -8.08
CA ALA A 22 -4.31 -5.61 -8.09
C ALA A 22 -4.91 -4.58 -9.07
N ALA A 23 -4.41 -3.33 -9.05
CA ALA A 23 -4.92 -2.27 -9.91
C ALA A 23 -4.65 -2.56 -11.40
N VAL A 24 -3.47 -3.08 -11.72
CA VAL A 24 -3.11 -3.50 -13.09
C VAL A 24 -4.05 -4.59 -13.59
N ALA A 25 -4.22 -5.67 -12.82
CA ALA A 25 -5.08 -6.78 -13.22
C ALA A 25 -6.55 -6.34 -13.39
N ALA A 26 -7.04 -5.46 -12.51
CA ALA A 26 -8.39 -4.91 -12.61
C ALA A 26 -8.55 -4.01 -13.84
N PHE A 27 -7.55 -3.17 -14.15
CA PHE A 27 -7.60 -2.30 -15.32
C PHE A 27 -7.56 -3.09 -16.63
N GLU A 28 -6.68 -4.08 -16.78
CA GLU A 28 -6.64 -4.94 -17.97
C GLU A 28 -7.97 -5.69 -18.19
N ALA A 29 -8.58 -6.20 -17.12
CA ALA A 29 -9.89 -6.86 -17.19
C ALA A 29 -11.02 -5.93 -17.65
N LEU A 30 -10.91 -4.61 -17.41
CA LEU A 30 -11.87 -3.63 -17.88
C LEU A 30 -11.74 -3.34 -19.38
N LEU A 31 -10.51 -3.36 -19.92
CA LEU A 31 -10.22 -3.06 -21.32
C LEU A 31 -10.56 -4.21 -22.29
N GLY A 32 -11.29 -5.23 -21.83
CA GLY A 32 -11.77 -6.34 -22.66
C GLY A 32 -10.98 -7.65 -22.49
N GLY A 33 -10.03 -7.71 -21.57
CA GLY A 33 -9.32 -8.94 -21.20
C GLY A 33 -10.03 -9.79 -20.13
N ASP A 34 -9.56 -11.02 -19.95
CA ASP A 34 -9.70 -11.74 -18.65
C ASP A 34 -8.67 -11.17 -17.66
N PHE A 35 -8.82 -11.50 -16.39
CA PHE A 35 -7.89 -11.10 -15.35
C PHE A 35 -6.54 -11.81 -15.52
N PRO A 36 -5.43 -11.08 -15.73
CA PRO A 36 -4.10 -11.67 -15.93
C PRO A 36 -3.67 -12.43 -14.68
N ASN A 37 -3.48 -13.75 -14.78
CA ASN A 37 -3.03 -14.56 -13.66
C ASN A 37 -1.89 -15.52 -14.07
N PRO A 38 -0.64 -15.27 -13.64
CA PRO A 38 -0.23 -14.20 -12.71
C PRO A 38 -0.18 -12.82 -13.39
N VAL A 39 -0.43 -11.76 -12.62
CA VAL A 39 -0.24 -10.37 -13.06
C VAL A 39 1.20 -9.95 -12.85
N THR A 40 1.81 -9.26 -13.81
CA THR A 40 3.21 -8.80 -13.71
C THR A 40 3.26 -7.28 -13.65
N ILE A 41 4.04 -6.75 -12.71
CA ILE A 41 4.29 -5.31 -12.56
C ILE A 41 5.79 -5.02 -12.51
N THR A 42 6.14 -3.76 -12.76
CA THR A 42 7.49 -3.22 -12.65
C THR A 42 7.66 -2.50 -11.31
N LEU A 43 8.64 -2.92 -10.52
CA LEU A 43 9.00 -2.26 -9.27
C LEU A 43 9.82 -0.98 -9.54
N PRO A 44 9.95 -0.06 -8.56
CA PRO A 44 10.70 1.19 -8.73
C PRO A 44 12.14 1.06 -9.24
N ARG A 45 12.78 -0.11 -9.05
CA ARG A 45 14.13 -0.40 -9.54
C ARG A 45 14.18 -1.06 -10.94
N GLY A 46 13.03 -1.18 -11.62
CA GLY A 46 12.91 -1.79 -12.93
C GLY A 46 12.72 -3.32 -12.93
N GLU A 47 12.80 -3.96 -11.75
CA GLU A 47 12.55 -5.40 -11.61
C GLU A 47 11.09 -5.72 -11.96
N ARG A 48 10.88 -6.75 -12.79
CA ARG A 48 9.55 -7.26 -13.11
C ARG A 48 9.21 -8.45 -12.24
N VAL A 49 8.09 -8.38 -11.55
CA VAL A 49 7.66 -9.40 -10.58
C VAL A 49 6.20 -9.77 -10.81
N SER A 50 5.87 -11.03 -10.55
CA SER A 50 4.55 -11.59 -10.83
C SER A 50 3.81 -11.96 -9.55
N PHE A 51 2.51 -11.67 -9.51
CA PHE A 51 1.62 -11.92 -8.38
C PHE A 51 0.47 -12.82 -8.79
N ALA A 52 0.16 -13.80 -7.95
CA ALA A 52 -1.03 -14.62 -8.13
C ALA A 52 -2.28 -13.84 -7.70
N ILE A 53 -3.32 -13.89 -8.51
CA ILE A 53 -4.63 -13.34 -8.16
C ILE A 53 -5.31 -14.25 -7.14
N ALA A 54 -5.71 -13.67 -6.00
CA ALA A 54 -6.44 -14.36 -4.95
C ALA A 54 -7.95 -14.24 -5.12
N THR A 55 -8.42 -13.05 -5.48
CA THR A 55 -9.84 -12.78 -5.77
C THR A 55 -9.95 -11.92 -7.01
N LYS A 56 -11.01 -12.12 -7.79
CA LYS A 56 -11.32 -11.32 -8.96
C LYS A 56 -12.82 -11.23 -9.14
N GLU A 57 -13.29 -10.03 -9.46
CA GLU A 57 -14.69 -9.76 -9.72
C GLU A 57 -14.80 -8.63 -10.74
N LYS A 58 -15.66 -8.81 -11.75
CA LYS A 58 -16.07 -7.76 -12.67
C LYS A 58 -17.57 -7.58 -12.49
N SER A 59 -17.98 -6.36 -12.19
CA SER A 59 -19.37 -6.04 -11.85
C SER A 59 -19.76 -4.67 -12.41
N GLU A 60 -21.04 -4.37 -12.37
CA GLU A 60 -21.62 -3.13 -12.84
C GLU A 60 -22.60 -2.61 -11.78
N ASP A 61 -22.51 -1.31 -11.49
CA ASP A 61 -23.45 -0.62 -10.61
C ASP A 61 -23.93 0.69 -11.24
N ALA A 62 -24.69 1.48 -10.48
CA ALA A 62 -25.27 2.75 -10.94
C ALA A 62 -24.27 3.79 -11.46
N LYS A 63 -22.96 3.65 -11.18
CA LYS A 63 -21.90 4.51 -11.74
C LYS A 63 -20.99 3.76 -12.72
N GLY A 64 -21.46 2.66 -13.30
CA GLY A 64 -20.82 1.93 -14.39
C GLY A 64 -20.02 0.68 -13.99
N VAL A 65 -19.36 0.09 -15.00
CA VAL A 65 -18.57 -1.14 -14.88
C VAL A 65 -17.31 -0.89 -14.07
N HIS A 66 -16.99 -1.81 -13.18
CA HIS A 66 -15.78 -1.81 -12.38
C HIS A 66 -15.23 -3.24 -12.23
N ALA A 67 -13.94 -3.34 -11.96
CA ALA A 67 -13.27 -4.60 -11.70
C ALA A 67 -12.52 -4.49 -10.37
N THR A 68 -12.62 -5.55 -9.56
CA THR A 68 -11.91 -5.68 -8.28
C THR A 68 -11.01 -6.89 -8.34
N VAL A 69 -9.75 -6.70 -7.94
CA VAL A 69 -8.78 -7.79 -7.81
C VAL A 69 -8.16 -7.74 -6.42
N GLY A 70 -7.96 -8.91 -5.81
CA GLY A 70 -7.24 -9.07 -4.54
C GLY A 70 -5.96 -9.88 -4.69
N ILE A 71 -4.91 -9.43 -4.02
CA ILE A 71 -3.60 -10.07 -3.93
C ILE A 71 -3.30 -10.37 -2.46
N ILE A 72 -2.94 -11.61 -2.11
CA ILE A 72 -2.48 -11.93 -0.75
C ILE A 72 -1.04 -11.43 -0.60
N LYS A 73 -0.81 -10.55 0.37
CA LYS A 73 0.52 -10.01 0.65
C LYS A 73 1.41 -11.07 1.29
N ASP A 74 2.52 -11.36 0.63
CA ASP A 74 3.60 -12.17 1.16
C ASP A 74 4.75 -11.25 1.63
N ALA A 75 5.06 -11.28 2.93
CA ALA A 75 6.10 -10.43 3.53
C ALA A 75 7.46 -11.15 3.62
N GLY A 76 7.56 -12.37 3.08
CA GLY A 76 8.75 -13.18 3.26
C GLY A 76 8.86 -13.64 4.71
N ASP A 77 10.06 -13.53 5.27
CA ASP A 77 10.35 -13.87 6.67
C ASP A 77 10.30 -12.64 7.61
N ASP A 78 9.83 -11.48 7.13
CA ASP A 78 9.63 -10.30 7.98
C ASP A 78 8.42 -10.48 8.90
N PRO A 79 8.49 -10.14 10.20
CA PRO A 79 7.36 -10.17 11.12
C PRO A 79 6.38 -9.00 10.88
N ASP A 80 5.94 -8.83 9.64
CA ASP A 80 5.04 -7.79 9.19
C ASP A 80 3.58 -8.13 9.54
N VAL A 81 2.92 -7.25 10.26
CA VAL A 81 1.51 -7.42 10.68
C VAL A 81 0.52 -7.51 9.50
N THR A 82 0.93 -7.06 8.31
CA THR A 82 0.15 -7.12 7.07
C THR A 82 0.46 -8.36 6.24
N HIS A 83 1.33 -9.26 6.71
CA HIS A 83 1.54 -10.55 6.06
C HIS A 83 0.25 -11.38 6.04
N GLY A 84 -0.06 -11.99 4.90
CA GLY A 84 -1.28 -12.76 4.68
C GLY A 84 -2.53 -11.91 4.50
N ALA A 85 -2.45 -10.59 4.62
CA ALA A 85 -3.58 -9.70 4.34
C ALA A 85 -3.87 -9.67 2.84
N GLU A 86 -5.15 -9.67 2.49
CA GLU A 86 -5.58 -9.45 1.12
C GLU A 86 -5.59 -7.95 0.81
N ILE A 87 -4.84 -7.52 -0.20
CA ILE A 87 -4.83 -6.16 -0.70
C ILE A 87 -5.66 -6.13 -1.98
N ARG A 88 -6.76 -5.37 -1.96
CA ARG A 88 -7.69 -5.25 -3.08
C ARG A 88 -7.56 -3.90 -3.75
N ALA A 89 -7.73 -3.88 -5.06
CA ALA A 89 -7.93 -2.66 -5.83
C ALA A 89 -9.18 -2.80 -6.69
N THR A 90 -10.10 -1.86 -6.55
CA THR A 90 -11.25 -1.68 -7.44
C THR A 90 -10.95 -0.55 -8.40
N VAL A 91 -10.96 -0.86 -9.69
CA VAL A 91 -10.74 0.10 -10.77
C VAL A 91 -12.06 0.41 -11.46
N ARG A 92 -12.26 1.67 -11.81
CA ARG A 92 -13.40 2.14 -12.59
C ARG A 92 -12.93 3.15 -13.63
N LEU A 93 -13.41 3.01 -14.86
CA LEU A 93 -13.15 3.95 -15.94
C LEU A 93 -13.83 5.30 -15.67
N ARG A 94 -13.19 6.38 -16.09
CA ARG A 94 -13.71 7.76 -16.07
C ARG A 94 -13.58 8.37 -17.45
N GLU A 95 -14.34 9.44 -17.68
CA GLU A 95 -14.40 10.15 -18.97
C GLU A 95 -14.07 11.65 -18.83
N ASP A 96 -13.54 12.07 -17.67
CA ASP A 96 -13.35 13.49 -17.33
C ASP A 96 -11.93 14.02 -17.58
N GLY A 97 -11.03 13.22 -18.17
CA GLY A 97 -9.67 13.65 -18.51
C GLY A 97 -8.76 13.89 -17.31
N GLY A 98 -9.16 13.44 -16.11
CA GLY A 98 -8.46 13.75 -14.85
C GLY A 98 -7.35 12.77 -14.47
N GLY A 99 -7.00 11.81 -15.33
CA GLY A 99 -6.04 10.75 -15.04
C GLY A 99 -6.46 9.83 -13.90
N VAL A 100 -5.48 9.33 -13.15
CA VAL A 100 -5.70 8.38 -12.04
C VAL A 100 -6.05 9.11 -10.74
N VAL A 101 -7.26 8.88 -10.23
CA VAL A 101 -7.73 9.34 -8.91
C VAL A 101 -7.72 8.20 -7.91
N PHE A 102 -7.14 8.44 -6.73
CA PHE A 102 -7.06 7.45 -5.67
C PHE A 102 -8.15 7.65 -4.61
N ARG A 103 -8.73 6.55 -4.13
CA ARG A 103 -9.70 6.53 -3.03
C ARG A 103 -9.31 5.46 -2.01
N ALA A 104 -9.63 5.72 -0.74
CA ALA A 104 -9.58 4.71 0.31
C ALA A 104 -10.89 3.91 0.28
N GLY A 105 -10.78 2.59 0.22
CA GLY A 105 -11.86 1.66 0.54
C GLY A 105 -11.72 1.14 1.97
N GLU A 106 -12.46 0.07 2.27
CA GLU A 106 -12.41 -0.58 3.59
C GLU A 106 -10.97 -0.86 4.03
N GLY A 107 -10.63 -0.48 5.28
CA GLY A 107 -9.36 -0.84 5.91
C GLY A 107 -8.12 -0.14 5.36
N VAL A 108 -8.26 0.83 4.44
CA VAL A 108 -7.23 1.82 4.12
C VAL A 108 -7.53 3.10 4.87
N GLY A 109 -6.51 3.66 5.54
CA GLY A 109 -6.68 4.83 6.39
C GLY A 109 -6.76 6.15 5.62
N GLU A 110 -7.20 7.18 6.30
CA GLU A 110 -7.18 8.58 5.85
C GLU A 110 -6.26 9.40 6.77
N VAL A 111 -5.57 10.39 6.19
CA VAL A 111 -4.66 11.27 6.91
C VAL A 111 -5.45 12.37 7.63
N THR A 112 -5.27 12.47 8.94
CA THR A 112 -5.98 13.40 9.82
C THR A 112 -5.05 14.39 10.53
N ARG A 113 -3.73 14.25 10.36
CA ARG A 113 -2.72 15.13 10.97
C ARG A 113 -1.68 15.55 9.92
N PRO A 114 -1.15 16.79 10.01
CA PRO A 114 -0.07 17.24 9.15
C PRO A 114 1.26 16.55 9.49
N GLY A 115 2.24 16.68 8.60
CA GLY A 115 3.61 16.18 8.78
C GLY A 115 3.89 14.82 8.14
N LEU A 116 2.88 14.18 7.56
CA LEU A 116 3.09 13.11 6.60
C LEU A 116 3.33 13.67 5.20
N VAL A 117 3.83 12.83 4.30
CA VAL A 117 4.01 13.18 2.89
C VAL A 117 2.67 13.38 2.16
N LEU A 118 1.59 12.88 2.76
CA LEU A 118 0.23 13.00 2.28
C LEU A 118 -0.49 14.12 3.03
N GLU A 119 -1.30 14.89 2.31
CA GLU A 119 -2.10 15.97 2.86
C GLU A 119 -3.24 15.45 3.74
N VAL A 120 -3.75 16.30 4.62
CA VAL A 120 -4.93 15.98 5.45
C VAL A 120 -6.15 15.78 4.55
N GLY A 121 -6.90 14.71 4.80
CA GLY A 121 -8.04 14.27 3.99
C GLY A 121 -7.67 13.30 2.87
N GLU A 122 -6.38 13.08 2.60
CA GLU A 122 -5.95 12.15 1.56
C GLU A 122 -6.01 10.68 2.03
N PRO A 123 -6.33 9.73 1.12
CA PRO A 123 -6.18 8.31 1.41
C PRO A 123 -4.70 7.99 1.66
N ALA A 124 -4.43 7.15 2.65
CA ALA A 124 -3.10 6.72 3.12
C ALA A 124 -2.40 5.78 2.12
N ILE A 125 -2.34 6.19 0.84
CA ILE A 125 -1.65 5.54 -0.26
C ILE A 125 -0.46 6.44 -0.60
N ASN A 126 0.75 6.02 -0.24
CA ASN A 126 1.95 6.84 -0.35
C ASN A 126 2.32 7.16 -1.82
N PRO A 127 3.16 8.18 -2.07
CA PRO A 127 3.52 8.62 -3.42
C PRO A 127 4.08 7.53 -4.33
N VAL A 128 5.04 6.71 -3.84
CA VAL A 128 5.65 5.66 -4.67
C VAL A 128 4.61 4.63 -5.15
N PRO A 129 3.73 4.06 -4.30
CA PRO A 129 2.62 3.25 -4.78
C PRO A 129 1.70 3.95 -5.79
N ARG A 130 1.39 5.25 -5.58
CA ARG A 130 0.59 6.03 -6.54
C ARG A 130 1.28 6.14 -7.89
N GLU A 131 2.58 6.39 -7.91
CA GLU A 131 3.40 6.46 -9.12
C GLU A 131 3.48 5.11 -9.83
N MET A 132 3.70 4.02 -9.09
CA MET A 132 3.69 2.66 -9.65
C MET A 132 2.36 2.37 -10.37
N MET A 133 1.22 2.61 -9.70
CA MET A 133 -0.10 2.43 -10.29
C MET A 133 -0.33 3.31 -11.51
N ARG A 134 0.04 4.60 -11.45
CA ARG A 134 -0.08 5.52 -12.59
C ARG A 134 0.72 5.06 -13.79
N ASN A 135 1.98 4.67 -13.57
CA ASN A 135 2.88 4.27 -14.66
C ASN A 135 2.39 3.01 -15.37
N GLU A 136 1.98 1.99 -14.62
CA GLU A 136 1.47 0.76 -15.21
C GLU A 136 0.14 0.99 -15.94
N ILE A 137 -0.80 1.73 -15.34
CA ILE A 137 -2.09 2.07 -15.98
C ILE A 137 -1.86 2.88 -17.26
N ALA A 138 -0.96 3.87 -17.24
CA ALA A 138 -0.63 4.67 -18.42
C ALA A 138 0.00 3.81 -19.53
N ALA A 139 0.91 2.89 -19.20
CA ALA A 139 1.53 1.99 -20.16
C ALA A 139 0.49 1.05 -20.83
N ILE A 140 -0.42 0.48 -20.03
CA ILE A 140 -1.50 -0.37 -20.53
C ILE A 140 -2.47 0.44 -21.40
N ALA A 141 -2.86 1.64 -20.95
CA ALA A 141 -3.76 2.51 -21.69
C ALA A 141 -3.18 2.89 -23.07
N ALA A 142 -1.88 3.22 -23.12
CA ALA A 142 -1.17 3.51 -24.36
C ALA A 142 -1.16 2.31 -25.32
N ASN A 143 -0.93 1.08 -24.81
CA ASN A 143 -0.95 -0.14 -25.62
C ASN A 143 -2.33 -0.45 -26.22
N HIS A 144 -3.40 -0.08 -25.51
CA HIS A 144 -4.79 -0.28 -25.95
C HIS A 144 -5.36 0.90 -26.73
N GLY A 145 -4.64 2.02 -26.85
CA GLY A 145 -5.14 3.24 -27.51
C GLY A 145 -6.30 3.90 -26.77
N VAL A 146 -6.36 3.77 -25.44
CA VAL A 146 -7.42 4.33 -24.58
C VAL A 146 -6.88 5.39 -23.62
N ALA A 147 -7.77 6.18 -23.03
CA ALA A 147 -7.41 7.09 -21.95
C ALA A 147 -7.08 6.33 -20.66
N HIS A 148 -6.23 6.92 -19.82
CA HIS A 148 -5.85 6.39 -18.50
C HIS A 148 -6.64 7.04 -17.35
N ASP A 149 -7.86 7.52 -17.66
CA ASP A 149 -8.75 8.17 -16.73
C ASP A 149 -9.48 7.12 -15.90
N VAL A 150 -9.04 6.92 -14.65
CA VAL A 150 -9.62 5.90 -13.78
C VAL A 150 -9.71 6.35 -12.33
N THR A 151 -10.69 5.81 -11.61
CA THR A 151 -10.64 5.77 -10.14
C THR A 151 -10.05 4.46 -9.69
N VAL A 152 -9.05 4.51 -8.83
CA VAL A 152 -8.47 3.35 -8.14
C VAL A 152 -8.81 3.45 -6.66
N THR A 153 -9.69 2.57 -6.20
CA THR A 153 -10.04 2.43 -4.78
C THR A 153 -9.26 1.26 -4.21
N VAL A 154 -8.34 1.52 -3.27
CA VAL A 154 -7.58 0.46 -2.59
C VAL A 154 -8.28 0.09 -1.28
N SER A 155 -8.46 -1.20 -1.02
CA SER A 155 -9.04 -1.70 0.22
C SER A 155 -8.22 -2.86 0.77
N VAL A 156 -8.28 -3.05 2.08
CA VAL A 156 -7.66 -4.14 2.82
C VAL A 156 -8.72 -4.68 3.77
N PRO A 157 -9.46 -5.76 3.43
CA PRO A 157 -10.48 -6.33 4.29
C PRO A 157 -9.93 -6.62 5.70
N GLY A 158 -10.61 -6.12 6.74
CA GLY A 158 -10.12 -6.21 8.13
C GLY A 158 -8.89 -5.33 8.45
N GLY A 159 -8.47 -4.46 7.54
CA GLY A 159 -7.31 -3.57 7.68
C GLY A 159 -7.42 -2.61 8.86
N GLU A 160 -8.62 -2.17 9.24
CA GLU A 160 -8.82 -1.35 10.45
C GLU A 160 -8.37 -2.08 11.73
N LYS A 161 -8.65 -3.40 11.83
CA LYS A 161 -8.21 -4.21 12.97
C LYS A 161 -6.69 -4.39 12.98
N LEU A 162 -6.07 -4.54 11.81
CA LEU A 162 -4.61 -4.64 11.67
C LEU A 162 -3.95 -3.30 12.02
N ALA A 163 -4.52 -2.17 11.60
CA ALA A 163 -4.01 -0.83 11.88
C ALA A 163 -3.92 -0.50 13.37
N ARG A 164 -4.78 -1.09 14.22
CA ARG A 164 -4.68 -0.96 15.68
C ARG A 164 -3.39 -1.54 16.27
N LYS A 165 -2.69 -2.39 15.52
CA LYS A 165 -1.39 -2.98 15.90
C LYS A 165 -0.20 -2.20 15.30
N THR A 166 -0.45 -1.08 14.63
CA THR A 166 0.60 -0.24 14.03
C THR A 166 0.69 1.13 14.69
N LEU A 167 1.64 1.94 14.24
CA LEU A 167 1.76 3.35 14.67
C LEU A 167 0.81 4.29 13.91
N ASN A 168 -0.01 3.78 12.99
CA ASN A 168 -0.86 4.60 12.11
C ASN A 168 -1.72 5.61 12.87
N GLN A 169 -2.44 5.16 13.90
CA GLN A 169 -3.28 6.05 14.70
C GLN A 169 -2.48 7.19 15.34
N ARG A 170 -1.24 6.94 15.76
CA ARG A 170 -0.35 7.97 16.36
C ARG A 170 0.14 8.96 15.31
N LEU A 171 0.41 8.47 14.10
CA LEU A 171 0.78 9.29 12.94
C LEU A 171 -0.39 10.08 12.36
N GLY A 172 -1.62 9.89 12.88
CA GLY A 172 -2.81 10.54 12.35
C GLY A 172 -3.40 9.83 11.15
N ILE A 173 -3.15 8.54 10.97
CA ILE A 173 -3.79 7.72 9.94
C ILE A 173 -4.91 6.92 10.61
N VAL A 174 -6.15 7.24 10.28
CA VAL A 174 -7.36 6.73 10.96
C VAL A 174 -8.20 5.90 9.99
N GLY A 175 -8.89 4.88 10.50
CA GLY A 175 -9.78 4.03 9.70
C GLY A 175 -9.10 2.85 8.99
N GLY A 176 -7.77 2.79 8.96
CA GLY A 176 -7.10 1.70 8.26
C GLY A 176 -5.57 1.76 8.20
N LEU A 177 -5.04 0.85 7.39
CA LEU A 177 -3.62 0.70 7.09
C LEU A 177 -3.16 1.71 6.05
N SER A 178 -1.85 1.87 5.99
CA SER A 178 -1.18 2.66 4.96
C SER A 178 -0.70 1.74 3.83
N VAL A 179 -0.98 2.11 2.59
CA VAL A 179 -0.46 1.46 1.39
C VAL A 179 0.88 2.12 1.07
N LEU A 180 1.97 1.40 1.34
CA LEU A 180 3.33 1.95 1.34
C LEU A 180 4.34 0.98 0.75
N GLY A 181 5.55 1.49 0.54
CA GLY A 181 6.69 0.77 0.01
C GLY A 181 7.47 1.63 -0.98
N THR A 182 8.76 1.81 -0.75
CA THR A 182 9.63 2.64 -1.58
C THR A 182 10.30 1.87 -2.70
N THR A 183 10.54 0.57 -2.49
CA THR A 183 11.18 -0.33 -3.48
C THR A 183 10.23 -1.39 -4.01
N GLY A 184 9.03 -1.52 -3.44
CA GLY A 184 8.12 -2.64 -3.69
C GLY A 184 8.52 -3.94 -2.98
N ILE A 185 9.68 -4.00 -2.33
CA ILE A 185 10.24 -5.19 -1.67
C ILE A 185 10.25 -5.00 -0.16
N VAL A 186 9.84 -6.04 0.57
CA VAL A 186 10.01 -6.16 2.02
C VAL A 186 11.30 -6.93 2.30
N VAL A 187 12.23 -6.30 3.01
CA VAL A 187 13.48 -6.91 3.49
C VAL A 187 13.31 -7.27 4.97
N PRO A 188 13.44 -8.54 5.36
CA PRO A 188 13.26 -8.97 6.75
C PRO A 188 14.17 -8.22 7.73
N TYR A 189 13.60 -7.74 8.83
CA TYR A 189 14.32 -7.02 9.90
C TYR A 189 15.10 -5.79 9.40
N SER A 190 14.56 -5.08 8.42
CA SER A 190 15.21 -3.90 7.84
C SER A 190 15.37 -2.76 8.85
N CYS A 191 16.62 -2.48 9.25
CA CYS A 191 16.96 -1.29 10.04
C CYS A 191 16.56 0.01 9.32
N ALA A 192 16.67 0.04 7.98
CA ALA A 192 16.29 1.20 7.19
C ALA A 192 14.78 1.48 7.29
N ALA A 193 13.94 0.45 7.21
CA ALA A 193 12.49 0.59 7.37
C ALA A 193 12.13 1.05 8.80
N TRP A 194 12.85 0.56 9.81
CA TRP A 194 12.67 0.98 11.19
C TRP A 194 13.05 2.45 11.42
N ILE A 195 14.18 2.91 10.87
CA ILE A 195 14.61 4.31 10.92
C ILE A 195 13.62 5.22 10.21
N GLU A 196 13.10 4.80 9.05
CA GLU A 196 12.10 5.57 8.32
C GLU A 196 10.82 5.77 9.15
N ALA A 197 10.35 4.74 9.87
CA ALA A 197 9.20 4.87 10.77
C ALA A 197 9.44 5.88 11.90
N ILE A 198 10.67 5.96 12.42
CA ILE A 198 11.07 6.97 13.42
C ILE A 198 11.03 8.37 12.80
N HIS A 199 11.62 8.55 11.61
CA HIS A 199 11.59 9.84 10.91
C HIS A 199 10.15 10.34 10.71
N ARG A 200 9.23 9.47 10.27
CA ARG A 200 7.81 9.84 10.10
C ARG A 200 7.14 10.25 11.41
N SER A 201 7.49 9.59 12.51
CA SER A 201 6.98 9.97 13.84
C SER A 201 7.50 11.35 14.27
N VAL A 202 8.76 11.65 13.96
CA VAL A 202 9.37 12.95 14.22
C VAL A 202 8.76 14.04 13.34
N ASP A 203 8.53 13.78 12.05
CA ASP A 203 7.92 14.74 11.12
C ASP A 203 6.52 15.15 11.57
N VAL A 204 5.68 14.17 11.95
CA VAL A 204 4.33 14.43 12.50
C VAL A 204 4.41 15.21 13.81
N ALA A 205 5.34 14.87 14.70
CA ALA A 205 5.52 15.60 15.96
C ALA A 205 5.94 17.07 15.71
N ARG A 206 6.88 17.30 14.80
CA ARG A 206 7.32 18.66 14.43
C ARG A 206 6.19 19.47 13.80
N ALA A 207 5.42 18.87 12.89
CA ALA A 207 4.27 19.53 12.26
C ALA A 207 3.15 19.83 13.28
N GLY A 208 3.00 19.01 14.31
CA GLY A 208 2.11 19.26 15.45
C GLY A 208 2.61 20.31 16.45
N GLY A 209 3.78 20.93 16.22
CA GLY A 209 4.36 21.93 17.11
C GLY A 209 5.06 21.37 18.36
N PHE A 210 5.28 20.05 18.42
CA PHE A 210 5.98 19.44 19.55
C PHE A 210 7.48 19.72 19.48
N THR A 211 8.03 20.28 20.54
CA THR A 211 9.46 20.63 20.66
C THR A 211 10.29 19.57 21.37
N HIS A 212 9.64 18.60 22.01
CA HIS A 212 10.28 17.52 22.76
C HIS A 212 9.64 16.17 22.38
N ILE A 213 10.47 15.15 22.13
CA ILE A 213 10.03 13.81 21.77
C ILE A 213 10.75 12.82 22.69
N ALA A 214 10.02 11.83 23.19
CA ALA A 214 10.56 10.74 23.98
C ALA A 214 10.64 9.46 23.15
N ALA A 215 11.83 8.88 23.02
CA ALA A 215 12.00 7.55 22.44
C ALA A 215 11.81 6.49 23.54
N SER A 216 10.87 5.57 23.33
CA SER A 216 10.63 4.44 24.23
C SER A 216 10.84 3.11 23.52
N THR A 217 11.41 2.15 24.24
CA THR A 217 11.66 0.79 23.76
C THR A 217 10.47 -0.15 23.98
N GLY A 218 9.41 0.32 24.66
CA GLY A 218 8.21 -0.44 24.91
C GLY A 218 7.27 0.23 25.91
N ARG A 219 6.19 -0.47 26.26
CA ARG A 219 5.10 0.06 27.09
C ARG A 219 5.56 0.57 28.47
N THR A 220 6.54 -0.08 29.09
CA THR A 220 7.04 0.32 30.42
C THR A 220 7.81 1.63 30.38
N SER A 221 8.74 1.79 29.42
CA SER A 221 9.49 3.04 29.25
C SER A 221 8.58 4.17 28.77
N GLU A 222 7.61 3.88 27.90
CA GLU A 222 6.58 4.85 27.51
C GLU A 222 5.78 5.38 28.71
N ARG A 223 5.26 4.49 29.57
CA ARG A 223 4.56 4.89 30.80
C ARG A 223 5.44 5.66 31.78
N GLY A 224 6.75 5.41 31.76
CA GLY A 224 7.71 6.12 32.59
C GLY A 224 7.85 7.59 32.18
N VAL A 225 7.89 7.87 30.88
CA VAL A 225 8.06 9.24 30.35
C VAL A 225 6.74 10.04 30.30
N GLN A 226 5.59 9.37 30.39
CA GLN A 226 4.28 10.04 30.48
C GLN A 226 3.95 10.62 31.86
N LYS A 227 4.80 10.38 32.87
CA LYS A 227 4.65 10.91 34.23
C LYS A 227 5.43 12.21 34.37
#